data_AF-A0A9P3PVF9-F1
#
_entry.id   AF-A0A9P3PVF9-F1
#
_cell.length_a   1.000
_cell.length_b   1.000
_cell.length_c   1.000
_cell.angle_alpha   90.00
_cell.angle_beta   90.00
_cell.angle_gamma   90.00
#
_symmetry.space_group_name_H-M   'P 1'
#
loop_
_entity.id
_entity.type
_entity.pdbx_description
1 polymer ?
#
loop_
_entity_poly.entity_id
_entity_poly.type
_entity_poly.pdbx_seq_one_letter_code
_entity_poly.pdbx_strand_id
1 'polypeptide(L)'
;MSLELKSLLDLPVELIHHVLELLDAPSLLQVKLVSRRLATMIESSISLRYHIQLHVADLIDNPFCSRSKAERLRLLDTHQRAWNNVARSSVQEIPFTDGAGSASTLRAWELTNGTLGLAENHSIRFVQLPSRLRGISQSEWVIASFDFVIKDFAMDKSQDLLVVIERGIDAPGAQGFLRIHIRSLSTGKPHPHAKEPTISRRVGVADADPDWSIVQIYGSCVAVLLQAEVEDLYQGIFRMSSELAFCNWKTGSTTTVITGPFTAFAFLTEEQVVLAMSWSDLGNTFQARDSGSLEVIDITNAPSILKIEDLPVVSASSHPSFKWRSFKLPALSDDAAAEIRPSLSIHTNYSPAFSGAGDDVPFTTSPEDRLYVISFKELLADNDLVLFVRLASLLSLLEDAPSPRHTFPWEDWGPTNTRMVEGYISDTWVCCVHGLRAILVPWFGKHVADIWDFNQRRLRRNDGGGVLPSSDLTVPEEGDCTPVSEQPGYCLSPTQINPSGRDYDALFERDVITSLPCSIRPFASPDDKRDEQYFMMSEDSLVLVLDDEKFIIASF
;
A
#
# COMPACT_ATOMS: atom_id res chain seq x y z
N MET A 1 -31.85 -41.40 -27.87
CA MET A 1 -32.41 -40.28 -27.08
C MET A 1 -31.36 -39.19 -27.06
N SER A 2 -31.47 -38.22 -27.97
CA SER A 2 -30.69 -36.99 -27.91
C SER A 2 -31.22 -36.17 -26.75
N LEU A 3 -30.39 -35.89 -25.75
CA LEU A 3 -30.66 -34.81 -24.81
C LEU A 3 -30.62 -33.52 -25.61
N GLU A 4 -31.78 -33.04 -26.09
CA GLU A 4 -31.91 -31.67 -26.53
C GLU A 4 -31.58 -30.78 -25.31
N LEU A 5 -30.41 -30.15 -25.36
CA LEU A 5 -30.05 -29.08 -24.43
C LEU A 5 -31.10 -27.98 -24.60
N LYS A 6 -32.02 -27.88 -23.64
CA LYS A 6 -32.96 -26.76 -23.56
C LYS A 6 -32.14 -25.46 -23.55
N SER A 7 -32.53 -24.50 -24.39
CA SER A 7 -31.84 -23.22 -24.43
C SER A 7 -32.04 -22.50 -23.11
N LEU A 8 -31.02 -21.77 -22.63
CA LEU A 8 -31.13 -20.91 -21.45
C LEU A 8 -32.34 -19.96 -21.56
N LEU A 9 -32.64 -19.50 -22.78
CA LEU A 9 -33.74 -18.57 -23.07
C LEU A 9 -35.14 -19.19 -22.96
N ASP A 10 -35.23 -20.53 -22.87
CA ASP A 10 -36.49 -21.26 -22.70
C ASP A 10 -36.91 -21.38 -21.23
N LEU A 11 -36.03 -20.98 -20.29
CA LEU A 11 -36.36 -20.94 -18.87
C LEU A 11 -37.27 -19.75 -18.54
N PRO A 12 -38.10 -19.85 -17.48
CA PRO A 12 -38.76 -18.72 -16.84
C PRO A 12 -37.77 -17.59 -16.51
N VAL A 13 -38.23 -16.34 -16.62
CA VAL A 13 -37.37 -15.14 -16.47
C VAL A 13 -36.69 -15.09 -15.11
N GLU A 14 -37.36 -15.56 -14.06
CA GLU A 14 -36.86 -15.64 -12.69
C GLU A 14 -35.68 -16.62 -12.58
N LEU A 15 -35.75 -17.75 -13.30
CA LEU A 15 -34.66 -18.73 -13.31
C LEU A 15 -33.47 -18.24 -14.14
N ILE A 16 -33.71 -17.56 -15.26
CA ILE A 16 -32.64 -16.92 -16.03
C ILE A 16 -31.95 -15.88 -15.14
N HIS A 17 -32.73 -15.04 -14.47
CA HIS A 17 -32.19 -14.01 -13.58
C HIS A 17 -31.36 -14.63 -12.44
N HIS A 18 -31.85 -15.68 -11.79
CA HIS A 18 -31.11 -16.38 -10.75
C HIS A 18 -29.79 -16.99 -11.28
N VAL A 19 -29.79 -17.58 -12.48
CA VAL A 19 -28.56 -18.07 -13.12
C VAL A 19 -27.57 -16.93 -13.35
N LEU A 20 -28.05 -15.77 -13.81
CA LEU A 20 -27.19 -14.59 -14.00
C LEU A 20 -26.62 -14.07 -12.66
N GLU A 21 -27.37 -14.13 -11.56
CA GLU A 21 -26.88 -13.70 -10.25
C GLU A 21 -25.74 -14.57 -9.69
N LEU A 22 -25.58 -15.78 -10.21
CA LEU A 22 -24.48 -16.69 -9.85
C LEU A 22 -23.20 -16.44 -10.66
N LEU A 23 -23.25 -15.60 -11.71
CA LEU A 23 -22.11 -15.29 -12.56
C LEU A 23 -21.31 -14.13 -11.99
N ASP A 24 -19.98 -14.19 -12.20
CA ASP A 24 -19.11 -13.06 -11.92
C ASP A 24 -19.34 -11.91 -12.92
N ALA A 25 -18.92 -10.71 -12.55
CA ALA A 25 -19.07 -9.53 -13.38
C ALA A 25 -18.41 -9.66 -14.78
N PRO A 26 -17.19 -10.23 -14.93
CA PRO A 26 -16.63 -10.53 -16.25
C PRO A 26 -17.56 -11.40 -17.13
N SER A 27 -18.10 -12.49 -16.59
CA SER A 27 -19.02 -13.35 -17.34
C SER A 27 -20.31 -12.62 -17.68
N LEU A 28 -20.86 -11.82 -16.77
CA LEU A 28 -22.04 -10.99 -17.05
C LEU A 28 -21.79 -10.01 -18.21
N LEU A 29 -20.62 -9.37 -18.26
CA LEU A 29 -20.25 -8.48 -19.36
C LEU A 29 -20.17 -9.24 -20.69
N GLN A 30 -19.64 -10.47 -20.70
CA GLN A 30 -19.66 -11.32 -21.89
C GLN A 30 -21.08 -11.73 -22.29
N VAL A 31 -21.94 -12.06 -21.33
CA VAL A 31 -23.36 -12.40 -21.59
C VAL A 31 -24.10 -11.23 -22.25
N LYS A 32 -23.78 -9.98 -21.91
CA LYS A 32 -24.35 -8.81 -22.59
C LYS A 32 -24.02 -8.77 -24.10
N LEU A 33 -22.88 -9.32 -24.51
CA LEU A 33 -22.44 -9.33 -25.90
C LEU A 33 -23.12 -10.42 -26.75
N VAL A 34 -23.59 -11.51 -26.13
CA VAL A 34 -24.15 -12.65 -26.88
C VAL A 34 -25.66 -12.55 -27.14
N SER A 35 -26.42 -11.78 -26.36
CA SER A 35 -27.88 -11.70 -26.50
C SER A 35 -28.45 -10.36 -26.05
N ARG A 36 -29.24 -9.72 -26.92
CA ARG A 36 -29.95 -8.47 -26.57
C ARG A 36 -30.96 -8.68 -25.44
N ARG A 37 -31.66 -9.83 -25.40
CA ARG A 37 -32.63 -10.15 -24.34
C ARG A 37 -31.94 -10.26 -22.99
N LEU A 38 -30.79 -10.93 -22.92
CA LEU A 38 -30.01 -11.05 -21.70
C LEU A 38 -29.37 -9.72 -21.31
N ALA A 39 -28.87 -8.94 -22.27
CA ALA A 39 -28.36 -7.60 -22.04
C ALA A 39 -29.41 -6.68 -21.40
N THR A 40 -30.64 -6.66 -21.93
CA THR A 40 -31.74 -5.88 -21.35
C THR A 40 -32.10 -6.37 -19.93
N MET A 41 -32.05 -7.68 -19.68
CA MET A 41 -32.31 -8.24 -18.34
C MET A 41 -31.25 -7.82 -17.33
N ILE A 42 -29.97 -7.87 -17.73
CA ILE A 42 -28.85 -7.42 -16.91
C ILE A 42 -28.96 -5.92 -16.61
N GLU A 43 -29.28 -5.10 -17.61
CA GLU A 43 -29.39 -3.64 -17.46
C GLU A 43 -30.61 -3.17 -16.65
N SER A 44 -31.72 -3.90 -16.72
CA SER A 44 -32.92 -3.59 -15.91
C SER A 44 -32.82 -4.10 -14.47
N SER A 45 -32.04 -5.16 -14.22
CA SER A 45 -31.82 -5.71 -12.89
C SER A 45 -30.95 -4.79 -12.03
N ILE A 46 -31.43 -4.44 -10.84
CA ILE A 46 -30.66 -3.68 -9.85
C ILE A 46 -29.49 -4.51 -9.30
N SER A 47 -29.75 -5.78 -8.98
CA SER A 47 -28.77 -6.70 -8.39
C SER A 47 -27.58 -6.93 -9.33
N LEU A 48 -27.86 -7.24 -10.60
CA LEU A 48 -26.83 -7.51 -11.61
C LEU A 48 -26.03 -6.25 -11.96
N ARG A 49 -26.69 -5.10 -12.11
CA ARG A 49 -26.00 -3.82 -12.29
C ARG A 49 -25.09 -3.50 -11.11
N TYR A 50 -25.57 -3.69 -9.88
CA TYR A 50 -24.77 -3.46 -8.69
C TYR A 50 -23.52 -4.33 -8.66
N HIS A 51 -23.63 -5.61 -8.99
CA HIS A 51 -22.48 -6.50 -9.09
C HIS A 51 -21.45 -6.02 -10.14
N ILE A 52 -21.91 -5.60 -11.33
CA ILE A 52 -21.03 -5.03 -12.37
C ILE A 52 -20.39 -3.71 -11.92
N GLN A 53 -21.13 -2.82 -11.27
CA GLN A 53 -20.60 -1.53 -10.83
C GLN A 53 -19.54 -1.70 -9.73
N LEU A 54 -19.71 -2.65 -8.81
CA LEU A 54 -18.69 -3.00 -7.81
C LEU A 54 -17.40 -3.47 -8.49
N HIS A 55 -17.50 -4.38 -9.45
CA HIS A 55 -16.35 -4.89 -10.19
C HIS A 55 -15.58 -3.77 -10.91
N VAL A 56 -16.29 -2.86 -11.59
CA VAL A 56 -15.67 -1.69 -12.25
C VAL A 56 -15.01 -0.75 -11.25
N ALA A 57 -15.61 -0.57 -10.08
CA ALA A 57 -15.10 0.29 -9.01
C ALA A 57 -13.93 -0.32 -8.23
N ASP A 58 -13.62 -1.61 -8.47
CA ASP A 58 -12.70 -2.42 -7.68
C ASP A 58 -13.09 -2.53 -6.20
N LEU A 59 -14.38 -2.74 -5.98
CA LEU A 59 -15.00 -2.91 -4.67
C LEU A 59 -15.69 -4.27 -4.58
N ILE A 60 -15.83 -4.79 -3.37
CA ILE A 60 -16.56 -6.02 -3.05
C ILE A 60 -17.80 -5.72 -2.22
N ASP A 61 -18.84 -6.56 -2.35
CA ASP A 61 -20.09 -6.41 -1.60
C ASP A 61 -19.97 -6.95 -0.18
N ASN A 62 -20.57 -6.27 0.79
CA ASN A 62 -20.79 -6.85 2.10
C ASN A 62 -22.07 -7.70 2.10
N PRO A 63 -21.98 -9.04 2.20
CA PRO A 63 -23.17 -9.88 2.23
C PRO A 63 -24.03 -9.65 3.50
N PHE A 64 -23.44 -9.12 4.59
CA PHE A 64 -24.11 -8.91 5.87
C PHE A 64 -24.83 -7.56 6.00
N CYS A 65 -24.60 -6.63 5.06
CA CYS A 65 -25.24 -5.33 5.12
C CYS A 65 -26.78 -5.48 5.06
N SER A 66 -27.49 -4.73 5.88
CA SER A 66 -28.96 -4.79 5.95
C SER A 66 -29.64 -4.01 4.82
N ARG A 67 -28.92 -3.10 4.17
CA ARG A 67 -29.44 -2.23 3.11
C ARG A 67 -29.78 -2.99 1.84
N SER A 68 -30.87 -2.56 1.18
CA SER A 68 -31.28 -3.13 -0.10
C SER A 68 -30.24 -2.90 -1.21
N LYS A 69 -30.13 -3.81 -2.19
CA LYS A 69 -29.23 -3.63 -3.35
C LYS A 69 -29.48 -2.32 -4.10
N ALA A 70 -30.72 -1.81 -4.10
CA ALA A 70 -31.06 -0.52 -4.69
C ALA A 70 -30.41 0.65 -3.96
N GLU A 71 -30.43 0.62 -2.64
CA GLU A 71 -29.79 1.62 -1.79
C GLU A 71 -28.26 1.52 -1.90
N ARG A 72 -27.68 0.31 -1.82
CA ARG A 72 -26.24 0.10 -1.99
C ARG A 72 -25.73 0.60 -3.34
N LEU A 73 -26.49 0.38 -4.42
CA LEU A 73 -26.14 0.90 -5.74
C LEU A 73 -26.15 2.43 -5.79
N ARG A 74 -27.10 3.10 -5.10
CA ARG A 74 -27.12 4.57 -4.99
C ARG A 74 -25.93 5.10 -4.20
N LEU A 75 -25.59 4.45 -3.09
CA LEU A 75 -24.43 4.79 -2.27
C LEU A 75 -23.14 4.62 -3.06
N LEU A 76 -23.00 3.49 -3.77
CA LEU A 76 -21.86 3.22 -4.65
C LEU A 76 -21.71 4.29 -5.72
N ASP A 77 -22.78 4.61 -6.45
CA ASP A 77 -22.75 5.65 -7.48
C ASP A 77 -22.35 7.02 -6.90
N THR A 78 -22.84 7.37 -5.71
CA THR A 78 -22.47 8.61 -5.03
C THR A 78 -21.00 8.60 -4.60
N HIS A 79 -20.51 7.49 -4.05
CA HIS A 79 -19.10 7.29 -3.67
C HIS A 79 -18.17 7.41 -4.86
N GLN A 80 -18.51 6.78 -5.99
CA GLN A 80 -17.70 6.89 -7.21
C GLN A 80 -17.68 8.33 -7.74
N ARG A 81 -18.82 9.03 -7.72
CA ARG A 81 -18.89 10.44 -8.13
C ARG A 81 -18.09 11.36 -7.20
N ALA A 82 -18.12 11.12 -5.89
CA ALA A 82 -17.35 11.90 -4.92
C ALA A 82 -15.84 11.80 -5.19
N TRP A 83 -15.31 10.58 -5.32
CA TRP A 83 -13.90 10.36 -5.65
C TRP A 83 -13.53 10.88 -7.05
N ASN A 84 -14.41 10.72 -8.05
CA ASN A 84 -14.12 11.17 -9.41
C ASN A 84 -14.05 12.69 -9.53
N ASN A 85 -14.82 13.42 -8.73
CA ASN A 85 -14.89 14.88 -8.73
C ASN A 85 -14.12 15.51 -7.57
N VAL A 86 -13.44 14.70 -6.75
CA VAL A 86 -12.79 15.15 -5.50
C VAL A 86 -13.76 15.96 -4.61
N ALA A 87 -15.05 15.57 -4.62
CA ALA A 87 -16.12 16.29 -3.96
C ALA A 87 -16.22 15.85 -2.50
N ARG A 88 -15.72 16.70 -1.60
CA ARG A 88 -15.70 16.45 -0.16
C ARG A 88 -17.11 16.49 0.43
N SER A 89 -17.42 15.55 1.31
CA SER A 89 -18.65 15.52 2.07
C SER A 89 -18.54 16.21 3.44
N SER A 90 -17.35 16.19 4.06
CA SER A 90 -17.06 16.88 5.32
C SER A 90 -15.57 17.15 5.51
N VAL A 91 -15.25 18.13 6.37
CA VAL A 91 -13.90 18.39 6.88
C VAL A 91 -13.96 18.42 8.40
N GLN A 92 -13.07 17.67 9.06
CA GLN A 92 -12.98 17.59 10.52
C GLN A 92 -11.53 17.74 10.96
N GLU A 93 -11.31 18.36 12.12
CA GLU A 93 -10.00 18.39 12.77
C GLU A 93 -9.92 17.40 13.93
N ILE A 94 -8.80 16.70 14.06
CA ILE A 94 -8.49 15.82 15.19
C ILE A 94 -7.17 16.33 15.80
N PRO A 95 -7.19 16.94 17.00
CA PRO A 95 -5.97 17.47 17.62
C PRO A 95 -5.07 16.33 18.09
N PHE A 96 -3.75 16.51 18.12
CA PHE A 96 -2.82 15.49 18.63
C PHE A 96 -3.00 15.26 20.13
N THR A 97 -3.33 16.32 20.87
CA THR A 97 -3.56 16.31 22.32
C THR A 97 -4.92 16.91 22.68
N ASP A 98 -5.54 16.45 23.76
CA ASP A 98 -6.83 16.98 24.24
C ASP A 98 -6.74 18.40 24.84
N GLY A 99 -5.53 18.97 24.99
CA GLY A 99 -5.32 20.28 25.61
C GLY A 99 -4.48 21.23 24.76
N ALA A 100 -4.99 22.44 24.50
CA ALA A 100 -4.25 23.49 23.81
C ALA A 100 -3.02 23.95 24.63
N GLY A 101 -1.81 23.82 24.06
CA GLY A 101 -0.58 24.39 24.62
C GLY A 101 0.32 23.44 25.43
N SER A 102 0.03 22.14 25.49
CA SER A 102 1.00 21.14 25.94
C SER A 102 1.87 20.71 24.76
N ALA A 103 3.18 20.50 24.98
CA ALA A 103 4.01 19.82 24.00
C ALA A 103 3.43 18.42 23.74
N SER A 104 3.37 18.01 22.47
CA SER A 104 2.86 16.70 22.08
C SER A 104 3.69 15.59 22.72
N THR A 105 3.03 14.65 23.39
CA THR A 105 3.62 13.40 23.91
C THR A 105 3.40 12.23 22.97
N LEU A 106 2.91 12.50 21.75
CA LEU A 106 2.65 11.51 20.72
C LEU A 106 3.99 10.89 20.27
N ARG A 107 4.06 9.56 20.29
CA ARG A 107 5.25 8.80 19.86
C ARG A 107 5.07 8.18 18.49
N ALA A 108 3.88 7.63 18.25
CA ALA A 108 3.56 6.90 17.04
C ALA A 108 2.09 7.11 16.71
N TRP A 109 1.76 7.00 15.42
CA TRP A 109 0.40 7.07 14.94
C TRP A 109 0.25 6.18 13.70
N GLU A 110 -0.97 5.71 13.45
CA GLU A 110 -1.26 4.79 12.35
C GLU A 110 -2.66 5.05 11.80
N LEU A 111 -2.84 4.99 10.48
CA LEU A 111 -4.14 5.10 9.82
C LEU A 111 -4.48 3.81 9.06
N THR A 112 -5.30 2.94 9.66
CA THR A 112 -5.64 1.66 9.04
C THR A 112 -7.16 1.51 8.95
N ASN A 113 -7.66 1.31 7.73
CA ASN A 113 -9.08 1.10 7.40
C ASN A 113 -10.05 2.14 8.02
N GLY A 114 -9.68 3.42 7.91
CA GLY A 114 -10.51 4.51 8.43
C GLY A 114 -10.49 4.64 9.96
N THR A 115 -9.57 3.97 10.65
CA THR A 115 -9.30 4.21 12.08
C THR A 115 -7.93 4.87 12.22
N LEU A 116 -7.87 5.99 12.92
CA LEU A 116 -6.63 6.67 13.30
C LEU A 116 -6.25 6.27 14.74
N GLY A 117 -5.09 5.66 14.93
CA GLY A 117 -4.52 5.35 16.24
C GLY A 117 -3.44 6.37 16.59
N LEU A 118 -3.42 6.83 17.84
CA LEU A 118 -2.53 7.86 18.35
C LEU A 118 -1.93 7.39 19.67
N ALA A 119 -0.65 6.99 19.64
CA ALA A 119 0.04 6.37 20.76
C ALA A 119 0.91 7.38 21.53
N GLU A 120 0.72 7.41 22.84
CA GLU A 120 1.63 8.03 23.81
C GLU A 120 2.47 6.93 24.47
N ASN A 121 3.21 7.26 25.54
CA ASN A 121 4.04 6.27 26.25
C ASN A 121 3.24 5.04 26.76
N HIS A 122 2.02 5.24 27.29
CA HIS A 122 1.26 4.19 28.01
C HIS A 122 -0.24 4.16 27.65
N SER A 123 -0.61 4.79 26.54
CA SER A 123 -1.98 4.94 26.06
C SER A 123 -2.01 5.00 24.55
N ILE A 124 -3.07 4.47 23.96
CA ILE A 124 -3.40 4.66 22.55
C ILE A 124 -4.84 5.13 22.46
N ARG A 125 -5.06 6.29 21.85
CA ARG A 125 -6.37 6.83 21.51
C ARG A 125 -6.70 6.46 20.07
N PHE A 126 -7.89 5.95 19.85
CA PHE A 126 -8.37 5.54 18.53
C PHE A 126 -9.57 6.38 18.13
N VAL A 127 -9.54 6.89 16.90
CA VAL A 127 -10.64 7.64 16.30
C VAL A 127 -11.05 6.95 15.01
N GLN A 128 -12.26 6.41 14.99
CA GLN A 128 -12.88 5.92 13.77
C GLN A 128 -13.39 7.11 12.96
N LEU A 129 -12.83 7.30 11.77
CA LEU A 129 -13.22 8.34 10.84
C LEU A 129 -14.62 8.04 10.29
N PRO A 130 -15.51 9.05 10.20
CA PRO A 130 -16.84 8.86 9.63
C PRO A 130 -16.78 8.69 8.10
N SER A 131 -17.72 7.93 7.54
CA SER A 131 -18.01 7.91 6.11
C SER A 131 -19.51 7.95 5.89
N ARG A 132 -20.01 9.09 5.43
CA ARG A 132 -21.44 9.25 5.13
C ARG A 132 -21.88 8.31 3.99
N LEU A 133 -21.01 8.11 2.99
CA LEU A 133 -21.33 7.34 1.80
C LEU A 133 -21.31 5.82 2.04
N ARG A 134 -20.66 5.37 3.11
CA ARG A 134 -20.68 3.98 3.57
C ARG A 134 -21.49 3.75 4.85
N GLY A 135 -22.04 4.82 5.43
CA GLY A 135 -22.84 4.76 6.66
C GLY A 135 -22.01 4.49 7.93
N ILE A 136 -20.72 4.82 7.90
CA ILE A 136 -19.79 4.65 9.02
C ILE A 136 -19.95 5.86 9.94
N SER A 137 -20.30 5.61 11.20
CA SER A 137 -20.36 6.65 12.23
C SER A 137 -18.98 6.90 12.82
N GLN A 138 -18.74 8.13 13.27
CA GLN A 138 -17.56 8.45 14.06
C GLN A 138 -17.67 7.79 15.44
N SER A 139 -16.57 7.23 15.93
CA SER A 139 -16.45 6.75 17.31
C SER A 139 -15.03 6.97 17.80
N GLU A 140 -14.87 7.01 19.12
CA GLU A 140 -13.59 7.23 19.77
C GLU A 140 -13.50 6.38 21.03
N TRP A 141 -12.32 5.80 21.27
CA TRP A 141 -12.03 5.05 22.48
C TRP A 141 -10.54 5.12 22.81
N VAL A 142 -10.20 4.85 24.06
CA VAL A 142 -8.82 4.87 24.55
C VAL A 142 -8.50 3.54 25.21
N ILE A 143 -7.36 2.96 24.85
CA ILE A 143 -6.74 1.89 25.62
C ILE A 143 -5.57 2.51 26.37
N ALA A 144 -5.61 2.48 27.69
CA ALA A 144 -4.63 3.13 28.55
C ALA A 144 -4.06 2.15 29.59
N SER A 145 -3.08 2.65 30.35
CA SER A 145 -2.45 1.92 31.47
C SER A 145 -1.66 0.69 31.02
N PHE A 146 -0.97 0.77 29.88
CA PHE A 146 0.04 -0.22 29.55
C PHE A 146 1.16 -0.18 30.60
N ASP A 147 1.57 -1.34 31.09
CA ASP A 147 2.64 -1.52 32.08
C ASP A 147 4.06 -1.40 31.47
N PHE A 148 4.12 -1.07 30.19
CA PHE A 148 5.34 -0.88 29.40
C PHE A 148 5.21 0.38 28.53
N VAL A 149 6.36 0.88 28.07
CA VAL A 149 6.41 2.02 27.13
C VAL A 149 6.15 1.50 25.71
N ILE A 150 5.18 2.10 25.03
CA ILE A 150 4.87 1.81 23.63
C ILE A 150 5.99 2.39 22.77
N LYS A 151 6.59 1.54 21.94
CA LYS A 151 7.58 1.96 20.93
C LYS A 151 6.97 2.12 19.56
N ASP A 152 6.05 1.23 19.22
CA ASP A 152 5.34 1.22 17.94
C ASP A 152 4.06 0.38 18.09
N PHE A 153 3.15 0.45 17.13
CA PHE A 153 1.97 -0.41 17.10
C PHE A 153 1.46 -0.63 15.67
N ALA A 154 0.70 -1.71 15.50
CA ALA A 154 -0.08 -1.96 14.30
C ALA A 154 -1.50 -2.41 14.67
N MET A 155 -2.50 -2.13 13.84
CA MET A 155 -3.87 -2.57 14.10
C MET A 155 -4.56 -3.19 12.87
N ASP A 156 -5.40 -4.21 13.13
CA ASP A 156 -6.30 -4.78 12.14
C ASP A 156 -7.70 -4.91 12.76
N LYS A 157 -8.54 -3.92 12.46
CA LYS A 157 -9.92 -3.85 12.92
C LYS A 157 -10.75 -5.07 12.50
N SER A 158 -10.45 -5.68 11.36
CA SER A 158 -11.27 -6.79 10.86
C SER A 158 -11.25 -8.02 11.77
N GLN A 159 -10.14 -8.18 12.51
CA GLN A 159 -9.89 -9.28 13.42
C GLN A 159 -9.95 -8.83 14.89
N ASP A 160 -10.36 -7.59 15.18
CA ASP A 160 -10.26 -6.96 16.51
C ASP A 160 -8.82 -6.99 17.08
N LEU A 161 -7.82 -6.85 16.23
CA LEU A 161 -6.41 -7.05 16.60
C LEU A 161 -5.67 -5.72 16.78
N LEU A 162 -4.99 -5.59 17.93
CA LEU A 162 -4.01 -4.56 18.22
C LEU A 162 -2.69 -5.24 18.59
N VAL A 163 -1.63 -4.89 17.86
CA VAL A 163 -0.26 -5.32 18.11
C VAL A 163 0.50 -4.14 18.68
N VAL A 164 1.08 -4.28 19.87
CA VAL A 164 1.86 -3.21 20.52
C VAL A 164 3.29 -3.67 20.73
N ILE A 165 4.25 -2.84 20.33
CA ILE A 165 5.67 -3.13 20.41
C ILE A 165 6.27 -2.53 21.67
N GLU A 166 6.92 -3.38 22.44
CA GLU A 166 7.79 -2.99 23.54
C GLU A 166 9.23 -3.43 23.20
N ARG A 167 10.17 -2.50 23.33
CA ARG A 167 11.60 -2.77 23.19
C ARG A 167 12.41 -2.15 24.31
N GLY A 168 13.55 -2.77 24.55
CA GLY A 168 14.56 -2.23 25.44
C GLY A 168 15.77 -3.14 25.50
N ILE A 169 16.62 -2.88 26.49
CA ILE A 169 17.82 -3.65 26.77
C ILE A 169 17.74 -4.07 28.24
N ASP A 170 17.94 -5.37 28.53
CA ASP A 170 17.83 -5.89 29.90
C ASP A 170 18.93 -5.34 30.83
N ALA A 171 20.13 -5.10 30.30
CA ALA A 171 21.27 -4.52 31.00
C ALA A 171 22.25 -3.86 30.00
N PRO A 172 23.04 -2.86 30.39
CA PRO A 172 24.06 -2.28 29.52
C PRO A 172 25.00 -3.38 28.95
N GLY A 173 25.12 -3.45 27.62
CA GLY A 173 25.91 -4.47 26.92
C GLY A 173 25.22 -5.83 26.73
N ALA A 174 23.96 -5.98 27.15
CA ALA A 174 23.14 -7.15 26.83
C ALA A 174 22.47 -6.99 25.46
N GLN A 175 22.06 -8.11 24.88
CA GLN A 175 21.27 -8.12 23.65
C GLN A 175 19.88 -7.49 23.90
N GLY A 176 19.44 -6.61 23.00
CA GLY A 176 18.11 -6.01 23.04
C GLY A 176 17.00 -7.06 23.04
N PHE A 177 15.84 -6.69 23.56
CA PHE A 177 14.64 -7.51 23.51
C PHE A 177 13.55 -6.84 22.66
N LEU A 178 12.73 -7.68 22.06
CA LEU A 178 11.48 -7.30 21.40
C LEU A 178 10.35 -8.11 22.02
N ARG A 179 9.32 -7.41 22.50
CA ARG A 179 8.06 -8.00 22.95
C ARG A 179 6.94 -7.48 22.06
N ILE A 180 6.20 -8.42 21.48
CA ILE A 180 5.05 -8.16 20.62
C ILE A 180 3.81 -8.52 21.44
N HIS A 181 3.11 -7.50 21.93
CA HIS A 181 1.91 -7.65 22.75
C HIS A 181 0.68 -7.78 21.86
N ILE A 182 -0.04 -8.89 22.01
CA ILE A 182 -1.23 -9.19 21.23
C ILE A 182 -2.47 -8.85 22.07
N ARG A 183 -3.21 -7.81 21.65
CA ARG A 183 -4.36 -7.25 22.35
C ARG A 183 -5.59 -7.18 21.45
N SER A 184 -6.76 -7.12 22.08
CA SER A 184 -8.02 -6.77 21.43
C SER A 184 -8.04 -5.26 21.17
N LEU A 185 -8.33 -4.84 19.94
CA LEU A 185 -8.39 -3.43 19.55
C LEU A 185 -9.54 -2.68 20.24
N SER A 186 -10.66 -3.37 20.47
CA SER A 186 -11.85 -2.81 21.11
C SER A 186 -11.73 -2.72 22.63
N THR A 187 -11.00 -3.64 23.28
CA THR A 187 -10.99 -3.74 24.75
C THR A 187 -9.62 -3.52 25.40
N GLY A 188 -8.53 -3.61 24.64
CA GLY A 188 -7.16 -3.55 25.16
C GLY A 188 -6.71 -4.76 25.97
N LYS A 189 -7.59 -5.77 26.16
CA LYS A 189 -7.27 -7.01 26.88
C LYS A 189 -6.47 -7.97 25.99
N PRO A 190 -5.82 -9.02 26.54
CA PRO A 190 -5.26 -10.10 25.75
C PRO A 190 -6.24 -10.61 24.68
N HIS A 191 -5.78 -10.70 23.44
CA HIS A 191 -6.66 -11.09 22.34
C HIS A 191 -7.14 -12.55 22.51
N PRO A 192 -8.45 -12.85 22.38
CA PRO A 192 -8.99 -14.18 22.69
C PRO A 192 -8.48 -15.30 21.77
N HIS A 193 -8.11 -14.98 20.54
CA HIS A 193 -7.53 -15.94 19.59
C HIS A 193 -6.00 -16.08 19.68
N ALA A 194 -5.33 -15.31 20.53
CA ALA A 194 -3.89 -15.43 20.73
C ALA A 194 -3.63 -16.49 21.81
N LYS A 195 -2.90 -17.54 21.46
CA LYS A 195 -2.49 -18.57 22.42
C LYS A 195 -1.58 -17.97 23.50
N GLU A 196 -0.65 -17.13 23.09
CA GLU A 196 0.26 -16.38 23.97
C GLU A 196 -0.05 -14.89 23.84
N PRO A 197 -0.28 -14.16 24.96
CA PRO A 197 -0.61 -12.74 24.91
C PRO A 197 0.60 -11.86 24.54
N THR A 198 1.82 -12.40 24.62
CA THR A 198 3.07 -11.70 24.32
C THR A 198 4.04 -12.67 23.65
N ILE A 199 4.57 -12.28 22.48
CA ILE A 199 5.65 -13.01 21.80
C ILE A 199 6.95 -12.29 22.11
N SER A 200 7.90 -12.99 22.75
CA SER A 200 9.19 -12.41 23.15
C SER A 200 10.33 -12.95 22.27
N ARG A 201 11.20 -12.06 21.78
CA ARG A 201 12.38 -12.40 20.99
C ARG A 201 13.60 -11.59 21.45
N ARG A 202 14.79 -12.14 21.24
CA ARG A 202 16.06 -11.42 21.32
C ARG A 202 16.36 -10.77 19.97
N VAL A 203 16.78 -9.51 20.01
CA VAL A 203 17.11 -8.73 18.81
C VAL A 203 18.54 -9.04 18.40
N GLY A 204 18.72 -9.60 17.21
CA GLY A 204 20.02 -9.97 16.65
C GLY A 204 20.88 -8.78 16.24
N VAL A 205 20.26 -7.66 15.88
CA VAL A 205 20.96 -6.44 15.46
C VAL A 205 21.39 -5.63 16.70
N ALA A 206 22.69 -5.57 16.96
CA ALA A 206 23.24 -4.69 18.00
C ALA A 206 22.97 -3.22 17.61
N ASP A 207 22.66 -2.39 18.61
CA ASP A 207 22.46 -0.94 18.44
C ASP A 207 21.33 -0.51 17.49
N ALA A 208 20.35 -1.39 17.22
CA ALA A 208 19.13 -0.98 16.54
C ALA A 208 18.45 0.18 17.27
N ASP A 209 18.03 1.19 16.53
CA ASP A 209 17.33 2.33 17.11
C ASP A 209 16.09 1.82 17.87
N PRO A 210 16.03 1.99 19.20
CA PRO A 210 14.93 1.48 20.00
C PRO A 210 13.60 2.18 19.71
N ASP A 211 13.63 3.31 19.00
CA ASP A 211 12.48 4.12 18.62
C ASP A 211 12.04 3.92 17.16
N TRP A 212 12.80 3.16 16.35
CA TRP A 212 12.43 2.89 14.96
C TRP A 212 11.99 1.44 14.71
N SER A 213 10.84 1.28 14.07
CA SER A 213 10.43 0.01 13.45
C SER A 213 9.36 0.18 12.39
N ILE A 214 9.19 -0.87 11.60
CA ILE A 214 8.00 -1.05 10.77
C ILE A 214 7.28 -2.30 11.23
N VAL A 215 6.02 -2.16 11.61
CA VAL A 215 5.12 -3.27 11.98
C VAL A 215 4.04 -3.39 10.92
N GLN A 216 3.84 -4.60 10.39
CA GLN A 216 2.77 -4.87 9.45
C GLN A 216 2.01 -6.14 9.84
N ILE A 217 0.69 -6.10 9.65
CA ILE A 217 -0.21 -7.23 9.89
C ILE A 217 -0.77 -7.69 8.55
N TYR A 218 -0.66 -8.99 8.27
CA TYR A 218 -1.32 -9.60 7.12
C TYR A 218 -1.87 -10.97 7.49
N GLY A 219 -3.20 -11.10 7.54
CA GLY A 219 -3.87 -12.32 7.95
C GLY A 219 -3.47 -12.75 9.37
N SER A 220 -2.84 -13.92 9.48
CA SER A 220 -2.32 -14.43 10.77
C SER A 220 -0.87 -14.04 11.08
N CYS A 221 -0.20 -13.34 10.17
CA CYS A 221 1.20 -12.96 10.28
C CYS A 221 1.34 -11.52 10.82
N VAL A 222 2.27 -11.35 11.75
CA VAL A 222 2.79 -10.06 12.21
C VAL A 222 4.26 -10.02 11.82
N ALA A 223 4.63 -9.05 11.00
CA ALA A 223 6.01 -8.78 10.63
C ALA A 223 6.52 -7.55 11.37
N VAL A 224 7.74 -7.64 11.90
CA VAL A 224 8.42 -6.52 12.57
C VAL A 224 9.82 -6.38 11.97
N LEU A 225 10.07 -5.24 11.32
CA LEU A 225 11.37 -4.84 10.79
C LEU A 225 12.11 -3.94 11.79
N LEU A 226 13.37 -4.29 12.05
CA LEU A 226 14.31 -3.52 12.85
C LEU A 226 15.52 -3.18 11.98
N GLN A 227 16.06 -1.98 12.14
CA GLN A 227 17.27 -1.54 11.46
C GLN A 227 18.29 -1.04 12.47
N ALA A 228 19.56 -1.26 12.17
CA ALA A 228 20.67 -0.59 12.83
C ALA A 228 21.74 -0.20 11.81
N GLU A 229 22.40 0.92 12.08
CA GLU A 229 23.61 1.30 11.37
C GLU A 229 24.77 0.46 11.86
N VAL A 230 25.45 -0.20 10.93
CA VAL A 230 26.66 -0.97 11.20
C VAL A 230 27.83 -0.27 10.55
N GLU A 231 28.83 0.10 11.35
CA GLU A 231 30.06 0.73 10.87
C GLU A 231 30.91 -0.28 10.09
N ASP A 232 31.14 -0.04 8.80
CA ASP A 232 32.04 -0.86 7.98
C ASP A 232 33.49 -0.37 8.19
N LEU A 233 34.21 -1.08 9.08
CA LEU A 233 35.56 -0.76 9.57
C LEU A 233 36.62 -0.53 8.46
N TYR A 234 36.35 -0.91 7.22
CA TYR A 234 37.30 -0.80 6.11
C TYR A 234 37.12 0.43 5.22
N GLN A 235 36.00 1.16 5.28
CA GLN A 235 35.75 2.29 4.38
C GLN A 235 35.15 3.55 5.03
N GLY A 236 34.78 3.51 6.33
CA GLY A 236 34.10 4.64 6.97
C GLY A 236 32.69 4.90 6.39
N ILE A 237 32.11 3.87 5.76
CA ILE A 237 30.76 3.87 5.21
C ILE A 237 29.88 3.08 6.20
N PHE A 238 28.74 3.66 6.58
CA PHE A 238 27.74 2.95 7.38
C PHE A 238 26.89 2.06 6.45
N ARG A 239 26.65 0.81 6.86
CA ARG A 239 25.70 -0.08 6.18
C ARG A 239 24.47 -0.28 7.04
N MET A 240 23.31 -0.30 6.41
CA MET A 240 22.07 -0.67 7.09
C MET A 240 22.01 -2.19 7.24
N SER A 241 21.87 -2.65 8.49
CA SER A 241 21.56 -4.05 8.79
C SER A 241 20.13 -4.16 9.27
N SER A 242 19.33 -4.92 8.53
CA SER A 242 17.94 -5.20 8.85
C SER A 242 17.73 -6.57 9.46
N GLU A 243 16.81 -6.65 10.41
CA GLU A 243 16.20 -7.88 10.90
C GLU A 243 14.68 -7.79 10.74
N LEU A 244 14.13 -8.65 9.89
CA LEU A 244 12.70 -8.79 9.66
C LEU A 244 12.22 -10.12 10.22
N ALA A 245 11.35 -10.08 11.21
CA ALA A 245 10.81 -11.29 11.80
C ALA A 245 9.33 -11.45 11.54
N PHE A 246 8.94 -12.67 11.19
CA PHE A 246 7.57 -13.09 10.94
C PHE A 246 7.07 -13.95 12.09
N CYS A 247 6.02 -13.49 12.75
CA CYS A 247 5.39 -14.15 13.88
C CYS A 247 3.93 -14.48 13.55
N ASN A 248 3.49 -15.70 13.83
CA ASN A 248 2.08 -16.03 13.77
C ASN A 248 1.42 -15.66 15.11
N TRP A 249 0.61 -14.60 15.11
CA TRP A 249 0.07 -14.03 16.35
C TRP A 249 -0.94 -14.93 17.06
N LYS A 250 -1.61 -15.83 16.33
CA LYS A 250 -2.56 -16.79 16.91
C LYS A 250 -1.85 -17.89 17.68
N THR A 251 -0.74 -18.39 17.13
CA THR A 251 0.02 -19.51 17.73
C THR A 251 1.12 -19.08 18.68
N GLY A 252 1.61 -17.83 18.57
CA GLY A 252 2.76 -17.32 19.29
C GLY A 252 4.12 -17.75 18.70
N SER A 253 4.12 -18.46 17.56
CA SER A 253 5.35 -18.99 16.95
C SER A 253 6.03 -17.95 16.05
N THR A 254 7.36 -17.88 16.11
CA THR A 254 8.17 -17.15 15.12
C THR A 254 8.52 -18.13 14.01
N THR A 255 8.09 -17.83 12.78
CA THR A 255 8.26 -18.73 11.63
C THR A 255 9.64 -18.56 11.02
N THR A 256 9.99 -17.31 10.68
CA THR A 256 11.20 -16.97 9.93
C THR A 256 11.73 -15.62 10.40
N VAL A 257 13.04 -15.49 10.50
CA VAL A 257 13.75 -14.21 10.66
C VAL A 257 14.68 -14.04 9.48
N ILE A 258 14.46 -12.98 8.70
CA ILE A 258 15.32 -12.61 7.57
C ILE A 258 16.25 -11.50 8.04
N THR A 259 17.55 -11.68 7.85
CA THR A 259 18.55 -10.63 8.12
C THR A 259 19.32 -10.31 6.87
N GLY A 260 19.64 -9.04 6.70
CA GLY A 260 20.42 -8.61 5.57
C GLY A 260 20.19 -7.14 5.28
N PRO A 261 20.64 -6.69 4.11
CA PRO A 261 20.79 -5.27 3.90
C PRO A 261 19.66 -4.78 2.97
N PHE A 262 18.47 -4.67 3.57
CA PHE A 262 17.24 -4.23 2.90
C PHE A 262 16.58 -3.12 3.69
N THR A 263 15.97 -2.16 3.02
CA THR A 263 15.49 -0.93 3.65
C THR A 263 14.00 -0.95 3.96
N ALA A 264 13.22 -1.78 3.25
CA ALA A 264 11.77 -1.87 3.43
C ALA A 264 11.24 -3.25 3.05
N PHE A 265 10.00 -3.54 3.46
CA PHE A 265 9.30 -4.75 3.08
C PHE A 265 7.79 -4.53 2.91
N ALA A 266 7.15 -5.44 2.18
CA ALA A 266 5.72 -5.57 2.17
C ALA A 266 5.28 -7.01 1.84
N PHE A 267 4.13 -7.43 2.36
CA PHE A 267 3.52 -8.70 1.97
C PHE A 267 2.94 -8.60 0.55
N LEU A 268 3.17 -9.63 -0.28
CA LEU A 268 2.40 -9.86 -1.51
C LEU A 268 1.22 -10.79 -1.22
N THR A 269 1.46 -11.84 -0.45
CA THR A 269 0.47 -12.81 0.04
C THR A 269 0.80 -13.18 1.48
N GLU A 270 0.04 -14.09 2.11
CA GLU A 270 0.42 -14.63 3.44
C GLU A 270 1.72 -15.45 3.39
N GLU A 271 2.16 -15.85 2.20
CA GLU A 271 3.30 -16.74 1.98
C GLU A 271 4.49 -16.03 1.32
N GLN A 272 4.29 -14.85 0.75
CA GLN A 272 5.28 -14.14 -0.05
C GLN A 272 5.46 -12.72 0.45
N VAL A 273 6.72 -12.33 0.64
CA VAL A 273 7.13 -10.96 1.00
C VAL A 273 8.02 -10.39 -0.11
N VAL A 274 7.91 -9.10 -0.38
CA VAL A 274 8.86 -8.33 -1.18
C VAL A 274 9.74 -7.50 -0.26
N LEU A 275 11.05 -7.51 -0.49
CA LEU A 275 12.07 -6.71 0.19
C LEU A 275 12.64 -5.70 -0.78
N ALA A 276 12.87 -4.46 -0.34
CA ALA A 276 13.60 -3.47 -1.11
C ALA A 276 15.09 -3.52 -0.76
N MET A 277 15.94 -3.83 -1.74
CA MET A 277 17.38 -3.90 -1.60
C MET A 277 18.03 -2.68 -2.26
N SER A 278 18.88 -1.94 -1.55
CA SER A 278 19.72 -0.90 -2.14
C SER A 278 21.13 -1.42 -2.48
N TRP A 279 21.89 -0.65 -3.26
CA TRP A 279 23.24 -0.98 -3.71
C TRP A 279 24.30 -0.92 -2.61
N SER A 280 24.19 0.04 -1.68
CA SER A 280 25.15 0.25 -0.56
C SER A 280 25.27 -0.94 0.38
N ASP A 281 24.29 -1.82 0.30
CA ASP A 281 23.89 -2.73 1.35
C ASP A 281 24.54 -4.12 1.15
N LEU A 282 24.89 -4.51 -0.08
CA LEU A 282 25.23 -5.90 -0.44
C LEU A 282 26.73 -6.22 -0.64
N GLY A 283 27.63 -5.28 -0.34
CA GLY A 283 29.06 -5.45 -0.64
C GLY A 283 29.34 -5.76 -2.12
N ASN A 284 30.50 -6.40 -2.41
CA ASN A 284 31.06 -6.61 -3.77
C ASN A 284 30.22 -7.46 -4.76
N THR A 285 28.93 -7.69 -4.50
CA THR A 285 28.09 -8.65 -5.27
C THR A 285 27.21 -7.99 -6.33
N PHE A 286 27.01 -6.67 -6.28
CA PHE A 286 26.28 -5.90 -7.29
C PHE A 286 27.25 -5.13 -8.19
N GLN A 287 26.90 -4.98 -9.48
CA GLN A 287 27.65 -4.11 -10.39
C GLN A 287 27.50 -2.66 -9.93
N ALA A 288 28.51 -1.82 -10.17
CA ALA A 288 28.53 -0.44 -9.65
C ALA A 288 27.31 0.42 -10.02
N ARG A 289 26.51 0.00 -11.01
CA ARG A 289 25.41 0.76 -11.61
C ARG A 289 24.00 0.38 -11.13
N ASP A 290 23.80 -0.67 -10.34
CA ASP A 290 22.44 -1.09 -9.97
C ASP A 290 21.79 -0.07 -9.01
N SER A 291 20.60 0.46 -9.32
CA SER A 291 19.85 1.36 -8.40
C SER A 291 19.13 0.61 -7.26
N GLY A 292 19.27 -0.72 -7.19
CA GLY A 292 18.58 -1.60 -6.26
C GLY A 292 17.74 -2.69 -6.93
N SER A 293 17.02 -3.46 -6.11
CA SER A 293 16.11 -4.51 -6.58
C SER A 293 14.97 -4.77 -5.60
N LEU A 294 13.89 -5.35 -6.11
CA LEU A 294 12.80 -5.88 -5.30
C LEU A 294 12.95 -7.41 -5.22
N GLU A 295 13.22 -7.92 -4.02
CA GLU A 295 13.45 -9.34 -3.79
C GLU A 295 12.20 -9.99 -3.19
N VAL A 296 11.57 -10.90 -3.94
CA VAL A 296 10.40 -11.66 -3.48
C VAL A 296 10.82 -13.01 -2.94
N ILE A 297 10.47 -13.27 -1.68
CA ILE A 297 10.83 -14.49 -0.95
C ILE A 297 9.55 -15.21 -0.50
N ASP A 298 9.51 -16.52 -0.74
CA ASP A 298 8.52 -17.42 -0.12
C ASP A 298 8.95 -17.74 1.32
N ILE A 299 8.23 -17.18 2.29
CA ILE A 299 8.56 -17.28 3.71
C ILE A 299 8.11 -18.60 4.35
N THR A 300 7.23 -19.37 3.69
CA THR A 300 6.70 -20.63 4.24
C THR A 300 7.72 -21.76 4.19
N ASN A 301 8.56 -21.74 3.15
CA ASN A 301 9.60 -22.74 2.91
C ASN A 301 11.01 -22.23 3.27
N ALA A 302 11.11 -20.98 3.71
CA ALA A 302 12.37 -20.37 4.14
C ALA A 302 12.89 -21.03 5.45
N PRO A 303 14.22 -21.07 5.65
CA PRO A 303 14.78 -21.50 6.92
C PRO A 303 14.37 -20.53 8.05
N SER A 304 14.31 -21.02 9.29
CA SER A 304 13.90 -20.19 10.44
C SER A 304 14.77 -18.95 10.65
N ILE A 305 16.03 -18.99 10.20
CA ILE A 305 16.91 -17.83 10.09
C ILE A 305 17.46 -17.83 8.67
N LEU A 306 17.17 -16.77 7.93
CA LEU A 306 17.62 -16.55 6.56
C LEU A 306 18.52 -15.33 6.51
N LYS A 307 19.81 -15.53 6.23
CA LYS A 307 20.75 -14.44 6.00
C LYS A 307 20.87 -14.18 4.50
N ILE A 308 20.54 -12.98 4.05
CA ILE A 308 20.58 -12.63 2.62
C ILE A 308 22.01 -12.72 2.06
N GLU A 309 22.99 -12.31 2.86
CA GLU A 309 24.42 -12.31 2.49
C GLU A 309 25.01 -13.71 2.29
N ASP A 310 24.48 -14.72 3.01
CA ASP A 310 24.96 -16.10 2.93
C ASP A 310 24.48 -16.80 1.65
N LEU A 311 23.55 -16.17 0.92
CA LEU A 311 22.94 -16.84 -0.21
C LEU A 311 23.85 -16.77 -1.44
N PRO A 312 24.13 -17.92 -2.08
CA PRO A 312 25.16 -17.99 -3.10
C PRO A 312 24.82 -17.09 -4.28
N VAL A 313 25.71 -16.17 -4.65
CA VAL A 313 25.60 -15.38 -5.87
C VAL A 313 25.75 -16.34 -7.05
N VAL A 314 24.63 -16.82 -7.58
CA VAL A 314 24.55 -17.53 -8.86
C VAL A 314 25.59 -18.66 -9.01
N SER A 315 25.49 -19.74 -8.23
CA SER A 315 26.10 -21.02 -8.61
C SER A 315 25.04 -22.11 -8.69
N ALA A 316 24.89 -22.69 -9.88
CA ALA A 316 23.84 -23.61 -10.29
C ALA A 316 23.78 -24.97 -9.55
N SER A 317 24.61 -25.20 -8.54
CA SER A 317 24.76 -26.50 -7.87
C SER A 317 24.12 -26.60 -6.47
N SER A 318 23.66 -25.49 -5.88
CA SER A 318 22.92 -25.49 -4.61
C SER A 318 21.77 -24.50 -4.69
N HIS A 319 20.65 -24.97 -5.24
CA HIS A 319 19.42 -24.18 -5.23
C HIS A 319 18.88 -24.14 -3.79
N PRO A 320 18.54 -22.95 -3.24
CA PRO A 320 17.81 -22.91 -1.99
C PRO A 320 16.51 -23.72 -2.14
N SER A 321 16.08 -24.38 -1.06
CA SER A 321 14.84 -25.16 -1.04
C SER A 321 13.56 -24.31 -1.16
N PHE A 322 13.69 -22.99 -1.15
CA PHE A 322 12.60 -22.03 -1.20
C PHE A 322 12.68 -21.14 -2.45
N LYS A 323 11.54 -20.55 -2.82
CA LYS A 323 11.44 -19.66 -3.99
C LYS A 323 11.97 -18.28 -3.64
N TRP A 324 12.82 -17.75 -4.54
CA TRP A 324 13.34 -16.40 -4.46
C TRP A 324 13.43 -15.78 -5.86
N ARG A 325 12.82 -14.61 -6.03
CA ARG A 325 12.76 -13.86 -7.28
C ARG A 325 13.31 -12.46 -7.09
N SER A 326 14.06 -11.97 -8.06
CA SER A 326 14.63 -10.62 -8.04
C SER A 326 14.04 -9.82 -9.19
N PHE A 327 13.50 -8.64 -8.91
CA PHE A 327 13.08 -7.67 -9.93
C PHE A 327 14.08 -6.52 -9.92
N LYS A 328 14.91 -6.43 -10.96
CA LYS A 328 15.93 -5.39 -11.06
C LYS A 328 15.29 -4.04 -11.35
N LEU A 329 15.76 -3.00 -10.65
CA LEU A 329 15.40 -1.60 -10.93
C LEU A 329 16.34 -1.03 -12.02
N PRO A 330 16.01 0.13 -12.62
CA PRO A 330 16.83 0.71 -13.68
C PRO A 330 18.28 0.97 -13.24
N ALA A 331 19.25 0.72 -14.10
CA ALA A 331 20.65 1.04 -13.80
C ALA A 331 20.89 2.55 -13.81
N LEU A 332 21.63 3.05 -12.81
CA LEU A 332 22.15 4.41 -12.75
C LEU A 332 23.28 4.62 -13.77
N SER A 333 23.48 5.86 -14.20
CA SER A 333 24.66 6.25 -14.98
C SER A 333 25.93 6.13 -14.13
N ASP A 334 27.11 6.09 -14.77
CA ASP A 334 28.38 6.01 -14.03
C ASP A 334 28.59 7.19 -13.09
N ASP A 335 28.19 8.40 -13.51
CA ASP A 335 28.34 9.62 -12.72
C ASP A 335 27.39 9.61 -11.53
N ALA A 336 26.10 9.30 -11.75
CA ALA A 336 25.12 9.22 -10.67
C ALA A 336 25.47 8.09 -9.68
N ALA A 337 25.93 6.94 -10.18
CA ALA A 337 26.35 5.81 -9.37
C ALA A 337 27.63 6.08 -8.56
N ALA A 338 28.43 7.10 -8.90
CA ALA A 338 29.56 7.49 -8.08
C ALA A 338 29.14 8.31 -6.85
N GLU A 339 28.05 9.06 -6.95
CA GLU A 339 27.68 10.09 -5.96
C GLU A 339 26.46 9.71 -5.11
N ILE A 340 25.50 8.97 -5.69
CA ILE A 340 24.18 8.78 -5.09
C ILE A 340 23.94 7.33 -4.67
N ARG A 341 23.31 7.15 -3.51
CA ARG A 341 22.92 5.83 -2.98
C ARG A 341 21.45 5.89 -2.55
N PRO A 342 20.51 5.55 -3.45
CA PRO A 342 19.11 5.73 -3.13
C PRO A 342 18.67 4.77 -2.02
N SER A 343 17.95 5.29 -1.03
CA SER A 343 17.25 4.46 -0.06
C SER A 343 15.85 4.16 -0.59
N LEU A 344 15.47 2.88 -0.57
CA LEU A 344 14.18 2.45 -1.09
C LEU A 344 13.16 2.31 0.04
N SER A 345 11.96 2.83 -0.17
CA SER A 345 10.82 2.59 0.72
C SER A 345 9.70 1.88 -0.03
N ILE A 346 8.89 1.07 0.66
CA ILE A 346 7.71 0.41 0.08
C ILE A 346 6.49 0.77 0.92
N HIS A 347 5.49 1.35 0.27
CA HIS A 347 4.20 1.66 0.88
C HIS A 347 3.09 0.86 0.19
N THR A 348 2.27 0.20 1.00
CA THR A 348 1.04 -0.49 0.60
C THR A 348 0.10 -0.49 1.80
N ASN A 349 -1.20 -0.57 1.55
CA ASN A 349 -2.21 -0.77 2.59
C ASN A 349 -2.90 -2.11 2.38
N TYR A 350 -3.09 -2.83 3.47
CA TYR A 350 -3.78 -4.12 3.47
C TYR A 350 -5.24 -3.86 3.86
N SER A 351 -6.13 -3.85 2.87
CA SER A 351 -7.57 -3.87 3.14
C SER A 351 -7.96 -5.27 3.60
N PRO A 352 -8.42 -5.45 4.84
CA PRO A 352 -8.98 -6.71 5.27
C PRO A 352 -10.39 -6.86 4.70
N ALA A 353 -10.82 -8.11 4.56
CA ALA A 353 -12.23 -8.42 4.30
C ALA A 353 -13.10 -7.98 5.50
N PHE A 354 -14.39 -7.75 5.26
CA PHE A 354 -15.36 -7.32 6.29
C PHE A 354 -15.25 -8.11 7.60
N SER A 355 -15.24 -7.41 8.73
CA SER A 355 -15.39 -7.98 10.08
C SER A 355 -16.80 -8.51 10.33
N GLY A 356 -17.17 -9.63 9.69
CA GLY A 356 -18.40 -10.37 9.99
C GLY A 356 -19.68 -9.52 10.04
N ALA A 357 -20.66 -9.98 10.82
CA ALA A 357 -22.04 -9.45 10.84
C ALA A 357 -22.22 -8.10 11.55
N GLY A 358 -21.14 -7.49 12.08
CA GLY A 358 -21.21 -6.28 12.91
C GLY A 358 -21.13 -4.96 12.13
N ASP A 359 -20.64 -4.99 10.88
CA ASP A 359 -20.44 -3.79 10.09
C ASP A 359 -21.55 -3.67 9.03
N ASP A 360 -22.47 -2.71 9.18
CA ASP A 360 -23.56 -2.47 8.22
C ASP A 360 -23.07 -1.75 6.94
N VAL A 361 -21.75 -1.66 6.74
CA VAL A 361 -21.10 -1.03 5.59
C VAL A 361 -21.42 -1.78 4.29
N PRO A 362 -21.86 -1.12 3.21
CA PRO A 362 -22.40 -1.83 2.03
C PRO A 362 -21.35 -2.49 1.13
N PHE A 363 -20.14 -1.92 1.04
CA PHE A 363 -19.05 -2.37 0.18
C PHE A 363 -17.70 -1.90 0.73
N THR A 364 -16.60 -2.50 0.28
CA THR A 364 -15.22 -2.09 0.61
C THR A 364 -14.27 -2.35 -0.56
N THR A 365 -13.07 -1.77 -0.53
CA THR A 365 -11.98 -2.03 -1.47
C THR A 365 -11.70 -3.53 -1.62
N SER A 366 -11.56 -3.99 -2.87
CA SER A 366 -11.18 -5.37 -3.16
C SER A 366 -9.75 -5.67 -2.68
N PRO A 367 -9.49 -6.79 -1.99
CA PRO A 367 -8.13 -7.21 -1.66
C PRO A 367 -7.42 -7.91 -2.83
N GLU A 368 -8.10 -8.17 -3.95
CA GLU A 368 -7.56 -8.92 -5.11
C GLU A 368 -6.37 -8.23 -5.78
N ASP A 369 -6.39 -6.90 -5.85
CA ASP A 369 -5.32 -6.09 -6.39
C ASP A 369 -5.09 -4.89 -5.47
N ARG A 370 -3.85 -4.42 -5.43
CA ARG A 370 -3.47 -3.24 -4.65
C ARG A 370 -2.20 -2.64 -5.22
N LEU A 371 -1.98 -1.38 -4.89
CA LEU A 371 -0.84 -0.63 -5.36
C LEU A 371 0.32 -0.70 -4.36
N TYR A 372 1.51 -0.98 -4.88
CA TYR A 372 2.77 -0.74 -4.23
C TYR A 372 3.31 0.60 -4.72
N VAL A 373 3.66 1.46 -3.78
CA VAL A 373 4.29 2.74 -4.03
C VAL A 373 5.71 2.68 -3.48
N ILE A 374 6.68 2.66 -4.38
CA ILE A 374 8.10 2.53 -4.05
C ILE A 374 8.75 3.90 -4.24
N SER A 375 9.28 4.50 -3.17
CA SER A 375 10.03 5.76 -3.27
C SER A 375 11.53 5.47 -3.30
N PHE A 376 12.23 6.21 -4.15
CA PHE A 376 13.68 6.29 -4.22
C PHE A 376 14.07 7.60 -3.55
N LYS A 377 14.39 7.51 -2.25
CA LYS A 377 14.86 8.65 -1.47
C LYS A 377 16.30 8.97 -1.79
N GLU A 378 16.65 10.24 -1.65
CA GLU A 378 18.03 10.76 -1.84
C GLU A 378 18.55 10.55 -3.27
N LEU A 379 17.66 10.25 -4.23
CA LEU A 379 18.05 10.00 -5.61
C LEU A 379 18.28 11.31 -6.40
N LEU A 380 17.54 12.37 -6.05
CA LEU A 380 17.71 13.70 -6.64
C LEU A 380 17.98 14.71 -5.51
N ALA A 381 18.75 15.76 -5.81
CA ALA A 381 19.14 16.77 -4.82
C ALA A 381 17.95 17.50 -4.18
N ASP A 382 16.86 17.62 -4.94
CA ASP A 382 15.66 18.37 -4.56
C ASP A 382 14.38 17.50 -4.65
N ASN A 383 14.44 16.23 -5.12
CA ASN A 383 13.24 15.41 -5.41
C ASN A 383 13.44 13.91 -5.11
N ASP A 384 12.32 13.20 -4.98
CA ASP A 384 12.26 11.74 -5.00
C ASP A 384 11.77 11.25 -6.37
N LEU A 385 12.10 9.99 -6.70
CA LEU A 385 11.35 9.24 -7.72
C LEU A 385 10.37 8.29 -7.05
N VAL A 386 9.17 8.20 -7.60
CA VAL A 386 8.14 7.29 -7.11
C VAL A 386 7.75 6.32 -8.22
N LEU A 387 7.79 5.03 -7.91
CA LEU A 387 7.44 3.92 -8.77
C LEU A 387 6.15 3.24 -8.27
N PHE A 388 5.14 3.20 -9.12
CA PHE A 388 3.89 2.51 -8.89
C PHE A 388 3.90 1.14 -9.55
N VAL A 389 3.52 0.10 -8.79
CA VAL A 389 3.41 -1.27 -9.30
C VAL A 389 2.14 -1.91 -8.73
N ARG A 390 1.39 -2.64 -9.56
CA ARG A 390 0.22 -3.39 -9.08
C ARG A 390 0.60 -4.77 -8.58
N LEU A 391 -0.07 -5.24 -7.52
CA LEU A 391 0.07 -6.62 -7.02
C LEU A 391 -0.18 -7.63 -8.13
N ALA A 392 -1.26 -7.46 -8.89
CA ALA A 392 -1.64 -8.39 -9.96
C ALA A 392 -0.54 -8.53 -11.03
N SER A 393 0.21 -7.45 -11.32
CA SER A 393 1.34 -7.50 -12.27
C SER A 393 2.50 -8.32 -11.71
N LEU A 394 2.87 -8.12 -10.44
CA LEU A 394 3.94 -8.89 -9.80
C LEU A 394 3.58 -10.37 -9.70
N LEU A 395 2.36 -10.69 -9.25
CA LEU A 395 1.90 -12.08 -9.12
C LEU A 395 1.89 -12.81 -10.46
N SER A 396 1.40 -12.17 -11.54
CA SER A 396 1.43 -12.76 -12.89
C SER A 396 2.85 -13.10 -13.33
N LEU A 397 3.81 -12.20 -13.11
CA LEU A 397 5.22 -12.47 -13.46
C LEU A 397 5.81 -13.59 -12.62
N LEU A 398 5.45 -13.66 -11.32
CA LEU A 398 5.91 -14.71 -10.42
C LEU A 398 5.38 -16.10 -10.80
N GLU A 399 4.14 -16.19 -11.28
CA GLU A 399 3.51 -17.41 -11.78
C GLU A 399 4.20 -17.92 -13.06
N ASP A 400 4.55 -17.00 -13.97
CA ASP A 400 5.20 -17.32 -15.25
C ASP A 400 6.72 -17.54 -15.14
N ALA A 401 7.29 -17.39 -13.94
CA ALA A 401 8.73 -17.45 -13.72
C ALA A 401 9.32 -18.85 -14.01
N PRO A 402 10.41 -18.96 -14.81
CA PRO A 402 10.89 -20.23 -15.34
C PRO A 402 11.51 -21.19 -14.31
N SER A 403 12.01 -20.67 -13.18
CA SER A 403 12.78 -21.47 -12.20
C SER A 403 12.64 -20.88 -10.82
N PRO A 404 12.58 -21.64 -9.70
CA PRO A 404 12.45 -21.14 -8.30
C PRO A 404 13.46 -20.09 -7.85
N ARG A 405 14.55 -19.92 -8.60
CA ARG A 405 15.42 -18.77 -8.57
C ARG A 405 15.42 -18.08 -9.93
N HIS A 406 14.95 -16.84 -10.01
CA HIS A 406 14.88 -16.11 -11.28
C HIS A 406 15.03 -14.60 -11.03
N THR A 407 15.75 -13.94 -11.93
CA THR A 407 15.94 -12.49 -11.91
C THR A 407 15.30 -11.93 -13.16
N PHE A 408 14.35 -11.01 -12.98
CA PHE A 408 13.71 -10.23 -14.03
C PHE A 408 14.53 -8.96 -14.26
N PRO A 409 15.21 -8.81 -15.42
CA PRO A 409 15.81 -7.55 -15.85
C PRO A 409 14.76 -6.45 -15.95
N TRP A 410 15.14 -5.20 -15.67
CA TRP A 410 14.22 -4.06 -15.73
C TRP A 410 13.46 -4.00 -17.05
N GLU A 411 14.14 -4.21 -18.18
CA GLU A 411 13.58 -4.14 -19.53
C GLU A 411 12.44 -5.15 -19.77
N ASP A 412 12.44 -6.26 -19.04
CA ASP A 412 11.46 -7.34 -19.22
C ASP A 412 10.19 -7.11 -18.39
N TRP A 413 10.29 -6.46 -17.23
CA TRP A 413 9.15 -6.30 -16.31
C TRP A 413 8.72 -4.85 -16.06
N GLY A 414 9.66 -3.91 -16.01
CA GLY A 414 9.45 -2.53 -15.60
C GLY A 414 8.56 -1.73 -16.56
N PRO A 415 8.92 -1.60 -17.86
CA PRO A 415 8.29 -0.64 -18.75
C PRO A 415 6.77 -0.74 -18.85
N THR A 416 6.22 -1.95 -18.92
CA THR A 416 4.78 -2.16 -19.14
C THR A 416 3.97 -2.33 -17.86
N ASN A 417 4.60 -2.70 -16.75
CA ASN A 417 3.90 -3.00 -15.48
C ASN A 417 3.97 -1.87 -14.46
N THR A 418 4.74 -0.82 -14.74
CA THR A 418 5.02 0.24 -13.77
C THR A 418 4.70 1.63 -14.32
N ARG A 419 4.55 2.59 -13.40
CA ARG A 419 4.57 4.03 -13.70
C ARG A 419 5.59 4.66 -12.77
N MET A 420 6.57 5.37 -13.31
CA MET A 420 7.52 6.16 -12.53
C MET A 420 7.25 7.64 -12.74
N VAL A 421 7.41 8.45 -11.71
CA VAL A 421 7.22 9.91 -11.74
C VAL A 421 8.19 10.60 -10.77
N GLU A 422 8.45 11.88 -11.02
CA GLU A 422 9.07 12.77 -10.04
C GLU A 422 8.02 13.29 -9.06
N GLY A 423 8.38 13.33 -7.78
CA GLY A 423 7.52 13.81 -6.71
C GLY A 423 7.89 13.13 -5.41
N TYR A 424 7.46 13.69 -4.29
CA TYR A 424 7.76 13.11 -3.00
C TYR A 424 6.51 12.49 -2.38
N ILE A 425 6.73 11.39 -1.68
CA ILE A 425 5.75 10.84 -0.76
C ILE A 425 6.01 11.51 0.58
N SER A 426 4.93 12.01 1.18
CA SER A 426 4.90 12.50 2.55
C SER A 426 5.84 11.70 3.48
N ASP A 427 6.80 12.36 4.14
CA ASP A 427 7.72 11.70 5.10
C ASP A 427 7.01 11.15 6.34
N THR A 428 5.73 11.47 6.51
CA THR A 428 4.85 10.78 7.46
C THR A 428 4.66 9.34 7.00
N TRP A 429 5.47 8.44 7.59
CA TRP A 429 5.71 7.02 7.32
C TRP A 429 4.51 6.09 7.02
N VAL A 430 3.25 6.55 7.05
CA VAL A 430 2.09 5.66 7.01
C VAL A 430 0.99 6.14 6.04
N CYS A 431 0.61 5.25 5.13
CA CYS A 431 -0.65 5.25 4.37
C CYS A 431 -0.87 6.32 3.28
N CYS A 432 0.13 6.64 2.46
CA CYS A 432 -0.08 7.41 1.21
C CYS A 432 -0.89 6.65 0.13
N VAL A 433 -1.25 5.38 0.37
CA VAL A 433 -1.84 4.45 -0.59
C VAL A 433 -2.99 3.68 0.04
N HIS A 434 -4.06 3.46 -0.73
CA HIS A 434 -5.20 2.63 -0.35
C HIS A 434 -5.85 2.04 -1.60
N GLY A 435 -5.97 0.71 -1.64
CA GLY A 435 -6.41 -0.01 -2.85
C GLY A 435 -5.49 0.29 -4.03
N LEU A 436 -6.08 0.78 -5.13
CA LEU A 436 -5.37 1.19 -6.34
C LEU A 436 -5.16 2.71 -6.45
N ARG A 437 -5.27 3.44 -5.34
CA ARG A 437 -5.03 4.90 -5.30
C ARG A 437 -3.80 5.24 -4.48
N ALA A 438 -3.10 6.30 -4.86
CA ALA A 438 -2.04 6.93 -4.09
C ALA A 438 -2.22 8.46 -4.07
N ILE A 439 -1.71 9.11 -3.03
CA ILE A 439 -1.56 10.57 -2.97
C ILE A 439 -0.08 10.94 -3.03
N LEU A 440 0.24 11.92 -3.87
CA LEU A 440 1.58 12.48 -4.01
C LEU A 440 1.52 13.99 -3.91
N VAL A 441 2.59 14.60 -3.39
CA VAL A 441 2.73 16.04 -3.42
C VAL A 441 3.67 16.41 -4.58
N PRO A 442 3.19 17.13 -5.59
CA PRO A 442 4.02 17.61 -6.67
C PRO A 442 4.98 18.70 -6.15
N TRP A 443 6.15 18.76 -6.75
CA TRP A 443 7.15 19.79 -6.46
C TRP A 443 6.63 21.21 -6.74
N PHE A 444 5.85 21.36 -7.82
CA PHE A 444 5.27 22.64 -8.23
C PHE A 444 3.82 22.76 -7.73
N GLY A 445 3.61 23.63 -6.75
CA GLY A 445 2.29 23.97 -6.22
C GLY A 445 2.07 23.46 -4.80
N LYS A 446 2.71 24.12 -3.83
CA LYS A 446 2.73 23.83 -2.37
C LYS A 446 1.38 23.61 -1.67
N HIS A 447 0.24 23.76 -2.37
CA HIS A 447 -1.11 23.64 -1.83
C HIS A 447 -1.99 22.63 -2.58
N VAL A 448 -1.43 21.88 -3.53
CA VAL A 448 -2.17 20.90 -4.33
C VAL A 448 -1.44 19.58 -4.25
N ALA A 449 -2.07 18.54 -3.72
CA ALA A 449 -1.60 17.17 -3.85
C ALA A 449 -2.32 16.50 -5.02
N ASP A 450 -1.73 15.49 -5.64
CA ASP A 450 -2.35 14.74 -6.72
C ASP A 450 -2.81 13.36 -6.23
N ILE A 451 -4.06 13.01 -6.54
CA ILE A 451 -4.61 11.68 -6.34
C ILE A 451 -4.42 10.89 -7.64
N TRP A 452 -3.59 9.87 -7.57
CA TRP A 452 -3.32 8.94 -8.66
C TRP A 452 -4.19 7.69 -8.50
N ASP A 453 -5.01 7.36 -9.48
CA ASP A 453 -5.89 6.19 -9.48
C ASP A 453 -5.52 5.24 -10.64
N PHE A 454 -5.08 4.04 -10.27
CA PHE A 454 -4.60 2.97 -11.16
C PHE A 454 -5.65 1.87 -11.41
N ASN A 455 -6.93 2.13 -11.12
CA ASN A 455 -8.01 1.19 -11.42
C ASN A 455 -8.18 1.00 -12.94
N GLN A 456 -7.55 -0.06 -13.46
CA GLN A 456 -7.55 -0.41 -14.89
C GLN A 456 -8.94 -0.71 -15.44
N ARG A 457 -9.85 -1.24 -14.60
CA ARG A 457 -11.23 -1.56 -14.99
C ARG A 457 -12.02 -0.27 -15.25
N ARG A 458 -11.81 0.77 -14.44
CA ARG A 458 -12.42 2.09 -14.63
C ARG A 458 -11.86 2.81 -15.86
N LEU A 459 -10.54 2.79 -16.06
CA LEU A 459 -9.89 3.45 -17.20
C LEU A 459 -10.41 2.90 -18.54
N ARG A 460 -10.49 1.57 -18.68
CA ARG A 460 -11.04 0.92 -19.89
C ARG A 460 -12.50 1.28 -20.17
N ARG A 461 -13.30 1.54 -19.12
CA ARG A 461 -14.70 1.96 -19.28
C ARG A 461 -14.81 3.38 -19.82
N ASN A 462 -13.91 4.27 -19.41
CA ASN A 462 -13.93 5.67 -19.84
C ASN A 462 -13.35 5.84 -21.26
N ASP A 463 -12.36 5.04 -21.66
CA ASP A 463 -11.85 4.99 -23.05
C ASP A 463 -12.93 4.55 -24.06
N GLY A 464 -13.88 3.72 -23.63
CA GLY A 464 -14.97 3.22 -24.48
C GLY A 464 -16.15 4.17 -24.68
N GLY A 465 -16.08 5.40 -24.16
CA GLY A 465 -17.22 6.32 -24.05
C GLY A 465 -16.91 7.77 -24.42
N GLY A 466 -16.56 8.01 -25.68
CA GLY A 466 -16.44 9.36 -26.26
C GLY A 466 -15.00 9.82 -26.38
N VAL A 467 -14.61 10.14 -27.62
CA VAL A 467 -13.36 10.83 -27.96
C VAL A 467 -13.17 12.03 -27.03
N LEU A 468 -12.14 12.01 -26.21
CA LEU A 468 -11.59 13.20 -25.58
C LEU A 468 -10.25 13.53 -26.23
N PRO A 469 -9.89 14.82 -26.32
CA PRO A 469 -8.73 15.26 -27.07
C PRO A 469 -7.46 14.72 -26.41
N SER A 470 -6.51 14.30 -27.23
CA SER A 470 -5.11 14.21 -26.82
C SER A 470 -4.66 15.57 -26.29
N SER A 471 -4.70 15.79 -24.99
CA SER A 471 -3.87 16.82 -24.38
C SER A 471 -2.53 16.16 -24.11
N ASP A 472 -1.58 16.42 -25.00
CA ASP A 472 -0.16 16.25 -24.67
C ASP A 472 0.09 16.99 -23.36
N LEU A 473 0.53 16.27 -22.34
CA LEU A 473 1.04 16.88 -21.11
C LEU A 473 2.36 17.56 -21.48
N THR A 474 2.31 18.82 -21.90
CA THR A 474 3.48 19.68 -21.86
C THR A 474 3.76 20.01 -20.41
N VAL A 475 4.95 19.62 -19.95
CA VAL A 475 5.57 20.13 -18.72
C VAL A 475 5.44 21.66 -18.71
N PRO A 476 4.95 22.31 -17.64
CA PRO A 476 4.88 23.76 -17.60
C PRO A 476 6.30 24.33 -17.69
N GLU A 477 6.56 25.16 -18.70
CA GLU A 477 7.73 26.04 -18.68
C GLU A 477 7.62 27.00 -17.48
N GLU A 478 8.76 27.33 -16.90
CA GLU A 478 8.89 28.19 -15.72
C GLU A 478 8.06 29.47 -15.84
N GLY A 479 7.16 29.66 -14.87
CA GLY A 479 6.55 30.95 -14.59
C GLY A 479 5.26 31.26 -15.35
N ASP A 480 4.18 30.57 -15.01
CA ASP A 480 2.86 31.23 -14.95
C ASP A 480 1.87 30.46 -14.08
N CYS A 481 1.36 31.10 -13.03
CA CYS A 481 0.29 30.58 -12.18
C CYS A 481 -1.05 30.68 -12.91
N THR A 482 -1.36 29.72 -13.79
CA THR A 482 -2.71 29.53 -14.31
C THR A 482 -3.48 28.48 -13.51
N PRO A 483 -4.80 28.65 -13.30
CA PRO A 483 -5.60 27.74 -12.50
C PRO A 483 -5.61 26.34 -13.11
N VAL A 484 -5.30 25.35 -12.26
CA VAL A 484 -5.28 23.93 -12.59
C VAL A 484 -6.60 23.53 -13.26
N SER A 485 -6.52 22.89 -14.42
CA SER A 485 -7.68 22.33 -15.14
C SER A 485 -8.56 21.50 -14.20
N GLU A 486 -9.84 21.86 -14.08
CA GLU A 486 -10.85 21.12 -13.30
C GLU A 486 -11.17 19.71 -13.86
N GLN A 487 -10.61 19.34 -15.02
CA GLN A 487 -10.83 18.01 -15.62
C GLN A 487 -9.77 16.99 -15.16
N PRO A 488 -10.17 15.73 -14.89
CA PRO A 488 -9.22 14.66 -14.56
C PRO A 488 -8.24 14.44 -15.71
N GLY A 489 -6.95 14.48 -15.40
CA GLY A 489 -5.90 14.09 -16.34
C GLY A 489 -5.88 12.57 -16.49
N TYR A 490 -5.71 12.07 -17.70
CA TYR A 490 -5.46 10.65 -17.95
C TYR A 490 -4.04 10.50 -18.50
N CYS A 491 -3.24 9.63 -17.88
CA CYS A 491 -1.91 9.30 -18.37
C CYS A 491 -1.95 7.86 -18.92
N LEU A 492 -2.22 7.75 -20.22
CA LEU A 492 -2.31 6.47 -20.94
C LEU A 492 -1.06 6.17 -21.77
N SER A 493 -0.35 7.21 -22.20
CA SER A 493 0.89 7.08 -22.96
C SER A 493 2.05 6.64 -22.07
N PRO A 494 3.12 6.06 -22.66
CA PRO A 494 4.39 5.90 -21.98
C PRO A 494 4.96 7.26 -21.53
N THR A 495 5.59 7.27 -20.36
CA THR A 495 6.35 8.40 -19.82
C THR A 495 7.82 8.01 -19.82
N GLN A 496 8.65 8.86 -20.41
CA GLN A 496 10.10 8.78 -20.27
C GLN A 496 10.54 9.62 -19.07
N ILE A 497 11.36 9.04 -18.21
CA ILE A 497 11.90 9.66 -17.00
C ILE A 497 13.27 10.22 -17.34
N ASN A 498 13.33 11.55 -17.44
CA ASN A 498 14.54 12.31 -17.75
C ASN A 498 14.85 13.30 -16.61
N PRO A 499 15.12 12.82 -15.38
CA PRO A 499 15.46 13.69 -14.28
C PRO A 499 16.82 14.32 -14.60
N SER A 500 16.83 15.64 -14.72
CA SER A 500 18.06 16.42 -14.84
C SER A 500 18.55 16.75 -13.43
N GLY A 501 19.74 16.28 -13.06
CA GLY A 501 20.43 16.70 -11.85
C GLY A 501 21.17 18.02 -12.08
N ARG A 502 21.56 18.72 -11.02
CA ARG A 502 22.47 19.88 -11.14
C ARG A 502 23.89 19.48 -11.53
N ASP A 503 24.30 18.24 -11.25
CA ASP A 503 25.70 17.77 -11.29
C ASP A 503 25.96 16.56 -12.22
N TYR A 504 24.94 15.99 -12.88
CA TYR A 504 25.10 14.89 -13.84
C TYR A 504 24.16 15.04 -15.05
N ASP A 505 24.67 14.71 -16.24
CA ASP A 505 23.96 14.87 -17.52
C ASP A 505 22.76 13.89 -17.66
N ALA A 506 22.82 12.74 -17.00
CA ALA A 506 21.76 11.74 -16.97
C ALA A 506 21.79 10.92 -15.67
N LEU A 507 20.63 10.68 -15.05
CA LEU A 507 20.53 9.85 -13.84
C LEU A 507 20.69 8.35 -14.14
N PHE A 508 20.10 7.89 -15.23
CA PHE A 508 20.06 6.47 -15.61
C PHE A 508 21.00 6.17 -16.77
N GLU A 509 21.51 4.93 -16.85
CA GLU A 509 22.36 4.48 -17.96
C GLU A 509 21.61 4.53 -19.31
N ARG A 510 20.29 4.35 -19.27
CA ARG A 510 19.40 4.34 -20.43
C ARG A 510 18.10 5.07 -20.08
N ASP A 511 17.41 5.55 -21.11
CA ASP A 511 16.07 6.12 -20.98
C ASP A 511 15.13 5.15 -20.25
N VAL A 512 14.59 5.59 -19.12
CA VAL A 512 13.63 4.81 -18.35
C VAL A 512 12.23 5.17 -18.80
N ILE A 513 11.57 4.24 -19.50
CA ILE A 513 10.21 4.40 -20.01
C ILE A 513 9.26 3.54 -19.17
N THR A 514 8.15 4.12 -18.72
CA THR A 514 7.10 3.43 -17.95
C THR A 514 5.71 3.73 -18.51
N SER A 515 4.76 2.78 -18.48
CA SER A 515 3.50 2.92 -19.20
C SER A 515 2.24 2.40 -18.48
N LEU A 516 2.28 2.13 -17.17
CA LEU A 516 1.09 1.69 -16.43
C LEU A 516 0.01 2.81 -16.45
N PRO A 517 -1.17 2.58 -17.04
CA PRO A 517 -2.18 3.63 -17.20
C PRO A 517 -2.76 4.12 -15.88
N CYS A 518 -2.99 5.43 -15.74
CA CYS A 518 -3.62 6.02 -14.56
C CYS A 518 -4.51 7.23 -14.89
N SER A 519 -5.33 7.62 -13.92
CA SER A 519 -5.96 8.95 -13.87
C SER A 519 -5.41 9.76 -12.72
N ILE A 520 -5.24 11.06 -12.92
CA ILE A 520 -4.67 12.01 -11.97
C ILE A 520 -5.74 13.05 -11.67
N ARG A 521 -5.94 13.36 -10.39
CA ARG A 521 -6.86 14.42 -9.95
C ARG A 521 -6.17 15.33 -8.95
N PRO A 522 -6.16 16.65 -9.19
CA PRO A 522 -5.64 17.59 -8.22
C PRO A 522 -6.55 17.63 -6.99
N PHE A 523 -5.94 17.74 -5.82
CA PHE A 523 -6.57 17.91 -4.53
C PHE A 523 -6.01 19.19 -3.90
N ALA A 524 -6.83 20.24 -3.87
CA ALA A 524 -6.46 21.50 -3.24
C ALA A 524 -6.56 21.38 -1.72
N SER A 525 -5.46 21.48 -0.99
CA SER A 525 -5.44 21.30 0.46
C SER A 525 -6.50 22.14 1.19
N PRO A 526 -7.19 21.60 2.21
CA PRO A 526 -8.09 22.39 3.05
C PRO A 526 -7.36 23.46 3.89
N ASP A 527 -6.04 23.38 4.04
CA ASP A 527 -5.21 24.42 4.66
C ASP A 527 -4.28 25.05 3.60
N ASP A 528 -4.45 26.34 3.35
CA ASP A 528 -3.66 27.11 2.37
C ASP A 528 -2.51 27.90 3.02
N LYS A 529 -2.33 27.79 4.34
CA LYS A 529 -1.46 28.71 5.10
C LYS A 529 -0.05 28.17 5.38
N ARG A 530 0.19 26.88 5.13
CA ARG A 530 1.47 26.23 5.46
C ARG A 530 2.20 25.74 4.23
N ASP A 531 3.52 25.90 4.26
CA ASP A 531 4.46 25.51 3.21
C ASP A 531 4.71 24.00 3.17
N GLU A 532 4.66 23.31 4.32
CA GLU A 532 4.88 21.87 4.43
C GLU A 532 3.59 21.16 4.84
N GLN A 533 3.22 20.14 4.07
CA GLN A 533 1.97 19.42 4.22
C GLN A 533 2.18 17.95 3.93
N TYR A 534 1.72 17.12 4.87
CA TYR A 534 1.87 15.69 4.81
C TYR A 534 0.51 15.03 4.63
N PHE A 535 0.41 14.07 3.71
CA PHE A 535 -0.86 13.45 3.34
C PHE A 535 -0.87 11.94 3.58
N MET A 536 -1.96 11.48 4.17
CA MET A 536 -2.36 10.07 4.23
C MET A 536 -3.71 9.88 3.55
N MET A 537 -4.03 8.64 3.27
CA MET A 537 -5.27 8.24 2.62
C MET A 537 -5.84 6.97 3.24
N SER A 538 -7.17 6.95 3.31
CA SER A 538 -7.99 5.78 3.59
C SER A 538 -9.03 5.59 2.48
N GLU A 539 -9.87 4.56 2.59
CA GLU A 539 -10.90 4.28 1.59
C GLU A 539 -11.87 5.46 1.34
N ASP A 540 -12.12 6.26 2.38
CA ASP A 540 -13.18 7.27 2.41
C ASP A 540 -12.67 8.69 2.68
N SER A 541 -11.37 8.87 2.94
CA SER A 541 -10.85 10.17 3.39
C SER A 541 -9.39 10.35 3.01
N LEU A 542 -9.05 11.60 2.74
CA LEU A 542 -7.68 12.10 2.76
C LEU A 542 -7.43 12.78 4.11
N VAL A 543 -6.25 12.54 4.68
CA VAL A 543 -5.86 13.08 5.97
C VAL A 543 -4.61 13.93 5.77
N LEU A 544 -4.73 15.21 6.10
CA LEU A 544 -3.62 16.14 6.14
C LEU A 544 -3.05 16.18 7.56
N VAL A 545 -1.74 16.07 7.71
CA VAL A 545 -1.02 16.17 8.98
C VAL A 545 -0.33 17.53 9.04
N LEU A 546 -0.61 18.30 10.09
CA LEU A 546 -0.06 19.66 10.27
C LEU A 546 0.86 19.72 11.49
N ASP A 547 2.17 19.89 11.24
CA ASP A 547 3.29 20.14 12.18
C ASP A 547 3.02 19.81 13.66
N ASP A 548 2.79 18.54 13.97
CA ASP A 548 2.58 18.02 15.33
C ASP A 548 1.41 18.62 16.14
N GLU A 549 0.48 19.33 15.49
CA GLU A 549 -0.67 19.96 16.14
C GLU A 549 -1.95 19.14 15.98
N LYS A 550 -2.29 18.80 14.73
CA LYS A 550 -3.59 18.23 14.39
C LYS A 550 -3.59 17.51 13.04
N PHE A 551 -4.59 16.65 12.87
CA PHE A 551 -4.99 16.07 11.61
C PHE A 551 -6.21 16.81 11.05
N ILE A 552 -6.22 17.08 9.74
CA ILE A 552 -7.41 17.53 9.01
C ILE A 552 -7.90 16.38 8.14
N ILE A 553 -9.10 15.88 8.44
CA ILE A 553 -9.76 14.78 7.75
C ILE A 553 -10.71 15.35 6.71
N ALA A 554 -10.39 15.18 5.42
CA ALA A 554 -11.28 15.48 4.30
C ALA A 554 -11.95 14.18 3.82
N SER A 555 -13.23 14.02 4.16
CA SER A 555 -14.02 12.83 3.78
C SER A 555 -14.75 13.04 2.46
N PHE A 556 -14.94 11.96 1.70
CA PHE A 556 -15.62 11.96 0.40
C PHE A 556 -17.07 11.44 0.48
#